data_AF-A0A397VJD9-F1
#
_entry.id   AF-A0A397VJD9-F1
#
_cell.length_a   1.000
_cell.length_b   1.000
_cell.length_c   1.000
_cell.angle_alpha   90.00
_cell.angle_beta   90.00
_cell.angle_gamma   90.00
#
_symmetry.space_group_name_H-M   'P 1'
#
loop_
_entity.id
_entity.type
_entity.pdbx_description
1 polymer ?
#
loop_
_entity_poly.entity_id
_entity_poly.type
_entity_poly.pdbx_seq_one_letter_code
_entity_poly.pdbx_strand_id
1 'polypeptide(L)'
;MKGMFKQYIQNELPTEILIYIFKRVRFPKNLMLSCRRIAKLSKDSQVKAAWTIYQFGAAHCLFHAIKIGSSFLDVTVAQAIIAQGGILSRYFVQRLHMNFGVYVNKLIELKISHGVGSLQLQKSQTIPWASDLPVSVYIFLLKAASDIYKNNNQENSISEEYPTKDGHENSRQLNVIARSISGKKSLICGKKSVIMKSVMT
;
A
#
# COMPACT_ATOMS: atom_id res chain seq x y z
N MET A 1 43.57 29.86 24.79
CA MET A 1 43.93 28.64 24.02
C MET A 1 42.83 28.33 23.03
N LYS A 2 43.02 28.67 21.74
CA LYS A 2 42.13 28.23 20.66
C LYS A 2 42.45 26.75 20.38
N GLY A 3 41.60 25.85 20.85
CA GLY A 3 41.74 24.41 20.59
C GLY A 3 41.63 24.11 19.11
N MET A 4 42.72 23.64 18.51
CA MET A 4 42.76 22.99 17.20
C MET A 4 41.97 21.68 17.26
N PHE A 5 40.67 21.73 16.99
CA PHE A 5 39.85 20.55 16.66
C PHE A 5 39.42 20.63 15.19
N LYS A 6 40.39 20.62 14.27
CA LYS A 6 40.12 20.39 12.85
C LYS A 6 40.98 19.23 12.37
N GLN A 7 40.32 18.32 11.64
CA GLN A 7 40.88 17.33 10.69
C GLN A 7 41.00 15.86 11.12
N TYR A 8 39.99 15.29 11.79
CA TYR A 8 39.75 13.83 11.71
C TYR A 8 38.38 13.42 11.11
N ILE A 9 37.51 14.37 10.74
CA ILE A 9 36.17 14.07 10.21
C ILE A 9 36.16 13.99 8.66
N GLN A 10 37.28 13.65 8.02
CA GLN A 10 37.34 13.53 6.54
C GLN A 10 37.14 12.11 6.00
N ASN A 11 36.86 11.14 6.87
CA ASN A 11 36.47 9.79 6.46
C ASN A 11 35.01 9.51 6.85
N GLU A 12 34.13 10.47 6.63
CA GLU A 12 32.70 10.21 6.71
C GLU A 12 32.29 9.24 5.61
N LEU A 13 31.68 8.11 5.97
CA LEU A 13 31.18 7.15 4.98
C LEU A 13 30.25 7.88 3.99
N PRO A 14 30.44 7.74 2.67
CA PRO A 14 29.56 8.33 1.68
C PRO A 14 28.12 7.85 1.87
N THR A 15 27.16 8.71 1.52
CA THR A 15 25.74 8.43 1.71
C THR A 15 25.29 7.20 0.92
N GLU A 16 25.88 6.97 -0.24
CA GLU A 16 25.65 5.82 -1.11
C GLU A 16 26.01 4.51 -0.39
N ILE A 17 27.15 4.49 0.31
CA ILE A 17 27.58 3.33 1.09
C ILE A 17 26.65 3.12 2.28
N LEU A 18 26.20 4.19 2.95
CA LEU A 18 25.22 4.09 4.04
C LEU A 18 23.88 3.53 3.55
N ILE A 19 23.40 3.93 2.38
CA ILE A 19 22.19 3.38 1.75
C ILE A 19 22.39 1.90 1.44
N TYR A 20 23.55 1.53 0.90
CA TYR A 20 23.88 0.14 0.57
C TYR A 20 23.90 -0.76 1.82
N ILE A 21 24.49 -0.28 2.91
CA ILE A 21 24.48 -0.95 4.21
C ILE A 21 23.03 -1.06 4.72
N PHE A 22 22.31 0.07 4.75
CA PHE A 22 20.94 0.13 5.27
C PHE A 22 20.02 -0.87 4.57
N LYS A 23 20.07 -0.93 3.22
CA LYS A 23 19.27 -1.83 2.38
C LYS A 23 19.44 -3.31 2.77
N ARG A 24 20.64 -3.71 3.21
CA ARG A 24 20.99 -5.09 3.58
C ARG A 24 20.65 -5.46 5.02
N VAL A 25 20.36 -4.48 5.87
CA VAL A 25 20.10 -4.71 7.29
C VAL A 25 18.69 -5.27 7.49
N ARG A 26 18.59 -6.45 8.10
CA ARG A 26 17.32 -7.14 8.36
C ARG A 26 16.42 -6.38 9.34
N PHE A 27 17.02 -5.79 10.38
CA PHE A 27 16.32 -5.04 11.43
C PHE A 27 16.87 -3.62 11.54
N PRO A 28 16.43 -2.68 10.68
CA PRO A 28 17.00 -1.33 10.63
C PRO A 28 16.76 -0.52 11.90
N LYS A 29 15.83 -0.92 12.78
CA LYS A 29 15.47 -0.20 14.01
C LYS A 29 16.67 0.04 14.94
N ASN A 30 17.48 -0.98 15.18
CA ASN A 30 18.67 -0.84 16.04
C ASN A 30 19.68 0.13 15.43
N LEU A 31 19.88 0.03 14.11
CA LEU A 31 20.81 0.87 13.37
C LEU A 31 20.39 2.34 13.35
N MET A 32 19.08 2.60 13.23
CA MET A 32 18.51 3.94 13.33
C MET A 32 18.69 4.55 14.73
N LEU A 33 18.61 3.74 15.79
CA LEU A 33 18.81 4.22 17.16
C LEU A 33 20.28 4.59 17.43
N SER A 34 21.23 3.83 16.89
CA SER A 34 22.65 4.05 17.12
C SER A 34 23.25 5.15 16.24
N CYS A 35 22.72 5.40 15.03
CA CYS A 35 23.31 6.33 14.08
C CYS A 35 22.32 7.40 13.59
N ARG A 36 22.56 8.67 13.96
CA ARG A 36 21.73 9.82 13.53
C ARG A 36 21.68 10.01 12.02
N ARG A 37 22.76 9.74 11.29
CA ARG A 37 22.78 9.85 9.81
C ARG A 37 21.86 8.81 9.19
N ILE A 38 21.93 7.57 9.67
CA ILE A 38 21.04 6.49 9.21
C ILE A 38 19.58 6.77 9.62
N ALA A 39 19.35 7.31 10.83
CA ALA A 39 18.03 7.75 11.24
C ALA A 39 17.45 8.81 10.28
N LYS A 40 18.27 9.76 9.80
CA LYS A 40 17.85 10.74 8.78
C LYS A 40 17.55 10.05 7.45
N LEU A 41 18.44 9.17 6.97
CA LEU A 41 18.26 8.43 5.71
C LEU A 41 17.02 7.54 5.72
N SER A 42 16.72 6.90 6.85
CA SER A 42 15.57 6.01 7.00
C SER A 42 14.21 6.71 6.84
N LYS A 43 14.18 8.04 6.93
CA LYS A 43 12.97 8.84 6.71
C LYS A 43 12.68 9.04 5.22
N ASP A 44 13.68 8.91 4.37
CA ASP A 44 13.54 9.06 2.92
C ASP A 44 12.68 7.92 2.34
N SER A 45 11.67 8.28 1.55
CA SER A 45 10.76 7.34 0.90
C SER A 45 11.48 6.45 -0.12
N GLN A 46 12.49 6.98 -0.82
CA GLN A 46 13.25 6.22 -1.80
C GLN A 46 14.09 5.13 -1.14
N VAL A 47 14.70 5.44 0.00
CA VAL A 47 15.51 4.48 0.78
C VAL A 47 14.62 3.40 1.39
N LYS A 48 13.45 3.78 1.93
CA LYS A 48 12.44 2.81 2.43
C LYS A 48 11.96 1.87 1.34
N ALA A 49 11.66 2.38 0.15
CA ALA A 49 11.25 1.59 -1.00
C ALA A 49 12.35 0.60 -1.40
N ALA A 50 13.59 1.08 -1.56
CA ALA A 50 14.73 0.26 -1.94
C ALA A 50 15.01 -0.86 -0.91
N TRP A 51 14.92 -0.55 0.38
CA TRP A 51 15.05 -1.52 1.47
C TRP A 51 13.94 -2.59 1.40
N THR A 52 12.69 -2.17 1.23
CA THR A 52 11.54 -3.09 1.20
C THR A 52 11.62 -4.05 0.01
N ILE A 53 11.96 -3.55 -1.17
CA ILE A 53 12.13 -4.36 -2.38
C ILE A 53 13.28 -5.35 -2.22
N TYR A 54 14.38 -4.93 -1.61
CA TYR A 54 15.52 -5.83 -1.37
C TYR A 54 15.21 -6.95 -0.39
N GLN A 55 14.51 -6.64 0.70
CA GLN A 55 14.28 -7.61 1.75
C GLN A 55 13.18 -8.61 1.44
N PHE A 56 12.16 -8.20 0.69
CA PHE A 56 10.97 -9.02 0.45
C PHE A 56 10.76 -9.38 -1.03
N GLY A 57 11.56 -8.83 -1.93
CA GLY A 57 11.40 -8.98 -3.38
C GLY A 57 10.31 -8.09 -3.96
N ALA A 58 10.34 -7.93 -5.28
CA ALA A 58 9.43 -7.04 -6.02
C ALA A 58 7.95 -7.40 -5.86
N ALA A 59 7.61 -8.69 -5.83
CA ALA A 59 6.22 -9.17 -5.75
C ALA A 59 5.57 -9.00 -4.36
N HIS A 60 6.35 -9.12 -3.29
CA HIS A 60 5.81 -9.13 -1.92
C HIS A 60 6.10 -7.85 -1.13
N CYS A 61 6.91 -6.93 -1.68
CA CYS A 61 7.30 -5.70 -1.00
C CYS A 61 6.10 -4.89 -0.46
N LEU A 62 5.04 -4.71 -1.25
CA LEU A 62 3.86 -3.96 -0.83
C LEU A 62 3.08 -4.64 0.29
N PHE A 63 2.93 -5.96 0.25
CA PHE A 63 2.28 -6.72 1.32
C PHE A 63 3.02 -6.55 2.65
N HIS A 64 4.35 -6.70 2.63
CA HIS A 64 5.15 -6.52 3.83
C HIS A 64 5.18 -5.07 4.31
N ALA A 65 5.22 -4.08 3.40
CA ALA A 65 5.16 -2.68 3.77
C ALA A 65 3.86 -2.32 4.52
N ILE A 66 2.72 -2.84 4.06
CA ILE A 66 1.42 -2.64 4.73
C ILE A 66 1.43 -3.35 6.09
N LYS A 67 1.95 -4.58 6.15
CA LYS A 67 2.02 -5.37 7.39
C LYS A 67 2.90 -4.73 8.46
N ILE A 68 3.95 -3.99 8.09
CA ILE A 68 4.78 -3.23 9.05
C ILE A 68 3.96 -2.14 9.74
N GLY A 69 3.04 -1.50 9.00
CA GLY A 69 2.04 -0.59 9.54
C GLY A 69 2.03 0.80 8.90
N SER A 70 1.02 1.59 9.28
CA SER A 70 0.73 2.92 8.75
C SER A 70 1.83 3.96 9.03
N SER A 71 2.66 3.75 10.06
CA SER A 71 3.82 4.61 10.35
C SER A 71 4.96 4.45 9.34
N PHE A 72 5.03 3.30 8.67
CA PHE A 72 6.06 3.01 7.68
C PHE A 72 5.63 3.43 6.28
N LEU A 73 4.40 3.06 5.90
CA LEU A 73 3.87 3.21 4.55
C LEU A 73 2.98 4.45 4.41
N ASP A 74 3.52 5.45 3.71
CA ASP A 74 2.79 6.62 3.22
C ASP A 74 2.62 6.55 1.69
N VAL A 75 1.79 7.41 1.10
CA VAL A 75 1.56 7.52 -0.34
C VAL A 75 2.87 7.73 -1.09
N THR A 76 3.76 8.56 -0.54
CA THR A 76 5.08 8.82 -1.11
C THR A 76 5.97 7.56 -1.17
N VAL A 77 5.90 6.72 -0.13
CA VAL A 77 6.63 5.45 -0.05
C VAL A 77 6.02 4.43 -1.01
N ALA A 78 4.69 4.34 -1.06
CA ALA A 78 3.99 3.45 -2.00
C ALA A 78 4.34 3.82 -3.46
N GLN A 79 4.36 5.11 -3.79
CA GLN A 79 4.77 5.61 -5.11
C GLN A 79 6.23 5.25 -5.41
N ALA A 80 7.14 5.44 -4.45
CA ALA A 80 8.54 5.08 -4.61
C ALA A 80 8.73 3.56 -4.82
N ILE A 81 7.97 2.72 -4.13
CA ILE A 81 7.99 1.26 -4.32
C ILE A 81 7.60 0.89 -5.76
N ILE A 82 6.49 1.43 -6.26
CA ILE A 82 6.02 1.15 -7.63
C ILE A 82 7.05 1.65 -8.65
N ALA A 83 7.56 2.87 -8.47
CA ALA A 83 8.55 3.46 -9.37
C ALA A 83 9.88 2.67 -9.42
N GLN A 84 10.27 2.02 -8.32
CA GLN A 84 11.47 1.19 -8.24
C GLN A 84 11.25 -0.28 -8.66
N GLY A 85 10.09 -0.61 -9.23
CA GLY A 85 9.80 -1.94 -9.76
C GLY A 85 9.06 -2.87 -8.79
N GLY A 86 8.43 -2.34 -7.74
CA GLY A 86 7.48 -3.09 -6.93
C GLY A 86 6.26 -3.51 -7.75
N ILE A 87 5.93 -4.80 -7.74
CA ILE A 87 4.87 -5.36 -8.58
C ILE A 87 3.54 -5.25 -7.85
N LEU A 88 2.58 -4.64 -8.53
CA LEU A 88 1.21 -4.52 -8.04
C LEU A 88 0.33 -5.59 -8.68
N SER A 89 0.48 -6.83 -8.19
CA SER A 89 -0.22 -7.98 -8.77
C SER A 89 -1.73 -7.92 -8.55
N ARG A 90 -2.48 -8.54 -9.47
CA ARG A 90 -3.94 -8.60 -9.41
C ARG A 90 -4.41 -9.28 -8.14
N TYR A 91 -3.76 -10.38 -7.79
CA TYR A 91 -4.01 -11.13 -6.57
C TYR A 91 -3.80 -10.26 -5.32
N PHE A 92 -2.71 -9.48 -5.27
CA PHE A 92 -2.45 -8.57 -4.17
C PHE A 92 -3.58 -7.54 -4.02
N VAL A 93 -4.04 -6.93 -5.12
CA VAL A 93 -5.14 -5.94 -5.09
C VAL A 93 -6.46 -6.56 -4.62
N GLN A 94 -6.76 -7.78 -5.06
CA GLN A 94 -7.95 -8.52 -4.59
C GLN A 94 -7.88 -8.79 -3.09
N ARG A 95 -6.76 -9.30 -2.61
CA ARG A 95 -6.55 -9.57 -1.17
C ARG A 95 -6.56 -8.28 -0.36
N LEU A 96 -5.98 -7.20 -0.88
CA LEU A 96 -6.01 -5.88 -0.25
C LEU A 96 -7.46 -5.41 -0.05
N HIS A 97 -8.29 -5.51 -1.10
CA HIS A 97 -9.69 -5.12 -1.04
C HIS A 97 -10.48 -5.95 0.00
N MET A 98 -10.22 -7.26 0.07
CA MET A 98 -10.88 -8.15 1.04
C MET A 98 -10.50 -7.87 2.49
N ASN A 99 -9.29 -7.37 2.75
CA ASN A 99 -8.76 -7.18 4.11
C ASN A 99 -8.87 -5.73 4.61
N PHE A 100 -9.09 -4.77 3.70
CA PHE A 100 -9.24 -3.37 4.06
C PHE A 100 -10.57 -3.10 4.77
N GLY A 101 -10.53 -2.36 5.88
CA GLY A 101 -11.74 -1.91 6.59
C GLY A 101 -12.58 -3.01 7.26
N VAL A 102 -12.08 -4.24 7.34
CA VAL A 102 -12.79 -5.37 7.97
C VAL A 102 -12.93 -5.18 9.49
N TYR A 103 -11.97 -4.48 10.12
CA TYR A 103 -11.93 -4.26 11.56
C TYR A 103 -12.12 -2.78 11.92
N VAL A 104 -13.25 -2.21 11.53
CA VAL A 104 -13.69 -0.95 12.12
C VAL A 104 -14.45 -1.29 13.41
N ASN A 105 -13.82 -1.03 14.57
CA ASN A 105 -14.37 -1.37 15.90
C ASN A 105 -15.85 -0.94 16.06
N LYS A 106 -16.21 0.22 15.53
CA LYS A 106 -17.58 0.76 15.57
C LYS A 106 -18.59 -0.05 14.73
N LEU A 107 -18.16 -0.65 13.62
CA LEU A 107 -19.00 -1.54 12.81
C LEU A 107 -19.14 -2.92 13.46
N ILE A 108 -18.10 -3.40 14.16
CA ILE A 108 -18.14 -4.65 14.92
C ILE A 108 -19.12 -4.50 16.10
N GLU A 109 -19.04 -3.40 16.85
CA GLU A 109 -19.98 -3.08 17.94
C GLU A 109 -21.43 -3.04 17.46
N LEU A 110 -21.71 -2.35 16.35
CA LEU A 110 -23.05 -2.30 15.75
C LEU A 110 -23.54 -3.69 15.30
N LYS A 111 -22.62 -4.54 14.80
CA LYS A 111 -22.96 -5.88 14.35
C LYS A 111 -23.28 -6.82 15.51
N ILE A 112 -22.64 -6.61 16.67
CA ILE A 112 -22.93 -7.30 17.93
C ILE A 112 -24.26 -6.80 18.50
N SER A 113 -24.50 -5.49 18.54
CA SER A 113 -25.73 -4.90 19.11
C SER A 113 -27.00 -5.31 18.36
N HIS A 114 -26.92 -5.57 17.06
CA HIS A 114 -28.05 -6.02 16.25
C HIS A 114 -28.21 -7.55 16.15
N GLY A 115 -27.40 -8.33 16.89
CA GLY A 115 -27.56 -9.79 16.99
C GLY A 115 -27.24 -10.59 15.71
N VAL A 116 -26.69 -9.96 14.68
CA VAL A 116 -26.51 -10.56 13.33
C VAL A 116 -25.28 -11.48 13.24
N GLY A 117 -24.55 -11.75 14.33
CA GLY A 117 -23.16 -12.25 14.22
C GLY A 117 -22.66 -13.28 15.25
N SER A 118 -23.53 -13.94 16.01
CA SER A 118 -23.08 -14.74 17.19
C SER A 118 -22.18 -15.96 16.85
N LEU A 119 -22.33 -16.58 15.68
CA LEU A 119 -21.63 -17.85 15.37
C LEU A 119 -20.30 -17.72 14.61
N GLN A 120 -19.98 -16.56 14.02
CA GLN A 120 -18.81 -16.42 13.14
C GLN A 120 -17.68 -15.58 13.77
N LEU A 121 -17.94 -14.93 14.91
CA LEU A 121 -17.00 -14.06 15.60
C LEU A 121 -16.05 -14.81 16.55
N GLN A 122 -16.18 -16.12 16.73
CA GLN A 122 -15.32 -16.91 17.64
C GLN A 122 -14.11 -17.56 16.95
N LYS A 123 -14.01 -17.50 15.61
CA LYS A 123 -12.79 -17.93 14.91
C LYS A 123 -11.74 -16.84 15.10
N SER A 124 -10.87 -17.03 16.10
CA SER A 124 -9.54 -16.40 16.25
C SER A 124 -9.44 -15.04 15.56
N GLN A 125 -9.74 -13.94 16.28
CA GLN A 125 -9.60 -12.56 15.80
C GLN A 125 -8.14 -12.23 15.44
N THR A 126 -7.62 -12.76 14.34
CA THR A 126 -6.43 -12.22 13.71
C THR A 126 -6.85 -10.96 12.97
N ILE A 127 -6.40 -9.81 13.46
CA ILE A 127 -6.57 -8.53 12.77
C ILE A 127 -6.01 -8.70 11.34
N PRO A 128 -6.82 -8.49 10.29
CA PRO A 128 -6.42 -8.66 8.92
C PRO A 128 -5.34 -7.64 8.61
N TRP A 129 -4.33 -8.09 7.88
CA TRP A 129 -3.06 -7.37 7.68
C TRP A 129 -3.18 -5.97 7.06
N ALA A 130 -4.33 -5.61 6.49
CA ALA A 130 -4.59 -4.31 5.85
C ALA A 130 -5.72 -3.50 6.52
N SER A 131 -6.18 -3.88 7.72
CA SER A 131 -7.28 -3.19 8.40
C SER A 131 -6.97 -1.72 8.66
N ASP A 132 -5.74 -1.43 9.07
CA ASP A 132 -5.31 -0.12 9.59
C ASP A 132 -4.61 0.73 8.51
N LEU A 133 -4.73 0.32 7.25
CA LEU A 133 -4.12 1.03 6.14
C LEU A 133 -4.78 2.43 5.99
N PRO A 134 -3.99 3.52 5.84
CA PRO A 134 -4.56 4.82 5.56
C PRO A 134 -5.38 4.82 4.27
N VAL A 135 -6.56 5.43 4.30
CA VAL A 135 -7.47 5.51 3.16
C VAL A 135 -6.79 6.13 1.93
N SER A 136 -5.92 7.12 2.14
CA SER A 136 -5.13 7.77 1.09
C SER A 136 -4.24 6.78 0.33
N VAL A 137 -3.51 5.93 1.06
CA VAL A 137 -2.64 4.89 0.50
C VAL A 137 -3.46 3.85 -0.24
N TYR A 138 -4.58 3.42 0.35
CA TYR A 138 -5.49 2.48 -0.28
C TYR A 138 -6.04 3.00 -1.63
N ILE A 139 -6.54 4.24 -1.66
CA ILE A 139 -7.04 4.88 -2.89
C ILE A 139 -5.92 4.99 -3.93
N PHE A 140 -4.71 5.38 -3.51
CA PHE A 140 -3.55 5.47 -4.39
C PHE A 140 -3.22 4.11 -5.04
N LEU A 141 -3.13 3.05 -4.25
CA LEU A 141 -2.82 1.70 -4.74
C LEU A 141 -3.89 1.20 -5.72
N LEU A 142 -5.18 1.45 -5.44
CA LEU A 142 -6.25 1.07 -6.37
C LEU A 142 -6.22 1.87 -7.68
N LYS A 143 -5.89 3.16 -7.61
CA LYS A 143 -5.74 3.98 -8.81
C LYS A 143 -4.57 3.49 -9.67
N ALA A 144 -3.41 3.28 -9.05
CA ALA A 144 -2.24 2.71 -9.71
C ALA A 144 -2.56 1.35 -10.35
N ALA A 145 -3.29 0.47 -9.64
CA ALA A 145 -3.78 -0.79 -10.20
C ALA A 145 -4.63 -0.58 -11.45
N SER A 146 -5.62 0.31 -11.33
CA SER A 146 -6.55 0.61 -12.42
C SER A 146 -5.82 1.08 -13.66
N ASP A 147 -4.81 1.93 -13.49
CA ASP A 147 -4.03 2.49 -14.59
C ASP A 147 -3.15 1.40 -15.25
N ILE A 148 -2.48 0.55 -14.46
CA ILE A 148 -1.69 -0.59 -14.98
C ILE A 148 -2.58 -1.54 -15.80
N TYR A 149 -3.72 -1.98 -15.24
CA TYR A 149 -4.58 -2.96 -15.90
C TYR A 149 -5.44 -2.40 -17.03
N LYS A 150 -5.64 -1.08 -17.10
CA LYS A 150 -6.29 -0.46 -18.26
C LYS A 150 -5.36 -0.43 -19.46
N ASN A 151 -4.10 -0.06 -19.24
CA ASN A 151 -3.10 0.05 -20.31
C ASN A 151 -2.78 -1.32 -20.93
N ASN A 152 -2.75 -2.39 -20.13
CA ASN A 152 -2.55 -3.76 -20.61
C ASN A 152 -3.68 -4.29 -21.51
N ASN A 153 -4.87 -3.67 -21.50
CA ASN A 153 -5.95 -4.04 -22.44
C ASN A 153 -5.81 -3.35 -23.80
N GLN A 154 -4.88 -2.40 -23.96
CA GLN A 154 -4.63 -1.67 -25.20
C GLN A 154 -3.32 -2.08 -25.88
N GLU A 155 -2.38 -2.72 -25.18
CA GLU A 155 -1.12 -3.24 -25.74
C GLU A 155 -1.03 -4.77 -25.59
N ASN A 156 -1.25 -5.47 -26.70
CA ASN A 156 -0.82 -6.84 -27.04
C ASN A 156 -0.60 -7.90 -25.93
N SER A 157 -1.38 -8.98 -26.06
CA SER A 157 -0.96 -10.39 -26.06
C SER A 157 0.53 -10.71 -25.83
N ILE A 158 1.03 -10.57 -24.61
CA ILE A 158 2.19 -11.33 -24.13
C ILE A 158 1.72 -12.03 -22.87
N SER A 159 1.63 -13.35 -22.97
CA SER A 159 1.28 -14.25 -21.88
C SER A 159 2.30 -14.11 -20.75
N GLU A 160 1.93 -13.36 -19.70
CA GLU A 160 2.46 -13.57 -18.35
C GLU A 160 2.21 -15.04 -17.99
N GLU A 161 3.22 -15.89 -18.15
CA GLU A 161 3.18 -17.25 -17.62
C GLU A 161 3.31 -17.15 -16.09
N TYR A 162 2.13 -17.01 -15.47
CA TYR A 162 1.92 -17.13 -14.04
C TYR A 162 2.35 -18.51 -13.55
N PRO A 163 2.88 -18.62 -12.31
CA PRO A 163 3.03 -19.92 -11.66
C PRO A 163 1.66 -20.61 -11.50
N THR A 164 1.69 -21.94 -11.56
CA THR A 164 0.58 -22.89 -11.79
C THR A 164 -0.78 -22.56 -11.18
N LYS A 165 -1.82 -22.68 -12.02
CA LYS A 165 -3.26 -22.56 -11.77
C LYS A 165 -3.72 -23.22 -10.46
N ASP A 166 -4.06 -22.44 -9.44
CA ASP A 166 -4.81 -22.88 -8.26
C ASP A 166 -6.32 -22.60 -8.42
N GLY A 167 -6.95 -23.16 -9.46
CA GLY A 167 -8.39 -23.49 -9.52
C GLY A 167 -9.47 -22.41 -9.22
N HIS A 168 -9.13 -21.17 -8.89
CA HIS A 168 -10.07 -20.19 -8.32
C HIS A 168 -10.15 -18.85 -9.08
N GLU A 169 -9.64 -18.78 -10.32
CA GLU A 169 -9.65 -17.56 -11.13
C GLU A 169 -11.04 -17.32 -11.77
N ASN A 170 -11.88 -16.47 -11.17
CA ASN A 170 -13.18 -16.09 -11.72
C ASN A 170 -13.13 -14.70 -12.38
N SER A 171 -12.90 -14.67 -13.70
CA SER A 171 -12.89 -13.48 -14.57
C SER A 171 -14.13 -12.59 -14.45
N ARG A 172 -15.23 -13.11 -13.89
CA ARG A 172 -16.48 -12.37 -13.66
C ARG A 172 -16.37 -11.30 -12.57
N GLN A 173 -15.50 -11.45 -11.58
CA GLN A 173 -15.42 -10.51 -10.45
C GLN A 173 -14.76 -9.16 -10.81
N LEU A 174 -13.83 -9.14 -11.77
CA LEU A 174 -13.21 -7.88 -12.22
C LEU A 174 -14.21 -6.94 -12.90
N ASN A 175 -15.14 -7.47 -13.71
CA ASN A 175 -16.17 -6.66 -14.36
C ASN A 175 -17.14 -6.03 -13.34
N VAL A 176 -17.38 -6.70 -12.21
CA VAL A 176 -18.22 -6.18 -11.12
C VAL A 176 -17.53 -5.04 -10.37
N ILE A 177 -16.22 -5.16 -10.11
CA ILE A 177 -15.42 -4.12 -9.44
C ILE A 177 -15.21 -2.91 -10.36
N ALA A 178 -14.94 -3.13 -11.66
CA ALA A 178 -14.82 -2.05 -12.63
C ALA A 178 -16.12 -1.25 -12.77
N ARG A 179 -17.28 -1.94 -12.79
CA ARG A 179 -18.60 -1.29 -12.82
C ARG A 179 -18.92 -0.51 -11.55
N SER A 180 -18.55 -1.00 -10.36
CA SER A 180 -18.82 -0.29 -9.10
C SER A 180 -17.95 0.97 -8.93
N ILE A 181 -16.76 1.00 -9.52
CA ILE A 181 -15.91 2.20 -9.59
C ILE A 181 -16.43 3.17 -10.66
N SER A 182 -16.83 2.68 -11.83
CA SER A 182 -17.33 3.52 -12.93
C SER A 182 -18.73 4.09 -12.67
N GLY A 183 -19.61 3.33 -12.01
CA GLY A 183 -20.96 3.77 -11.64
C GLY A 183 -20.99 4.87 -10.57
N LYS A 184 -19.95 5.01 -9.76
CA LYS A 184 -19.84 6.12 -8.80
C LYS A 184 -19.59 7.48 -9.47
N LYS A 185 -19.08 7.52 -10.71
CA LYS A 185 -18.96 8.78 -11.47
C LYS A 185 -20.32 9.31 -11.95
N SER A 186 -21.31 8.45 -12.24
CA SER A 186 -22.63 8.92 -12.70
C SER A 186 -23.49 9.50 -11.56
N LEU A 187 -23.31 9.01 -10.32
CA LEU A 187 -24.06 9.50 -9.15
C LEU A 187 -23.64 10.90 -8.68
N ILE A 188 -22.46 11.39 -9.08
CA ILE A 188 -22.01 12.76 -8.77
C ILE A 188 -22.53 13.77 -9.82
N CYS A 189 -22.83 13.31 -11.04
CA CYS A 189 -23.41 14.14 -12.09
C CYS A 189 -24.94 14.33 -11.95
N GLY A 190 -25.63 13.43 -11.25
CA GLY A 190 -27.10 13.48 -11.09
C GLY A 190 -27.64 14.49 -10.08
N LYS A 191 -26.82 15.02 -9.17
CA LYS A 191 -27.29 15.96 -8.13
C LYS A 191 -27.30 17.44 -8.55
N LYS A 192 -26.76 17.79 -9.72
CA LYS A 192 -26.87 19.17 -10.26
C LYS A 192 -28.14 19.41 -11.09
N SER A 193 -28.87 18.37 -11.51
CA SER A 193 -30.04 18.54 -12.37
C SER A 193 -31.36 18.72 -11.60
N VAL A 194 -31.44 18.34 -10.33
CA VAL A 194 -32.69 18.40 -9.56
C VAL A 194 -32.95 19.78 -8.92
N ILE A 195 -31.94 20.65 -8.80
CA ILE A 195 -32.12 21.98 -8.18
C ILE A 195 -32.69 23.01 -9.16
N MET A 196 -32.65 22.77 -10.48
CA MET A 196 -33.13 23.73 -11.49
C MET A 196 -34.61 23.57 -11.89
N LYS A 197 -35.33 22.59 -11.35
CA LYS A 197 -36.77 22.36 -11.66
C LYS A 197 -37.76 22.84 -10.59
N SER A 198 -37.29 23.46 -9.51
CA SER A 198 -38.17 23.95 -8.42
C SER A 198 -38.28 25.48 -8.33
N VAL A 199 -37.86 26.22 -9.37
CA VAL A 199 -37.91 27.71 -9.41
C VAL A 199 -38.72 28.24 -10.61
N MET A 200 -39.47 27.38 -11.31
CA MET A 200 -40.39 27.82 -12.39
C MET A 200 -41.74 27.11 -12.34
N THR A 201 -42.39 27.18 -11.17
CA THR A 201 -43.85 27.04 -11.01
C THR A 201 -44.30 28.00 -9.95
#